data_AF-A0A246JWQ7-F1
#
_entry.id   AF-A0A246JWQ7-F1
#
_cell.length_a   1.000
_cell.length_b   1.000
_cell.length_c   1.000
_cell.angle_alpha   90.00
_cell.angle_beta   90.00
_cell.angle_gamma   90.00
#
_symmetry.space_group_name_H-M   'P 1'
#
loop_
_entity.id
_entity.type
_entity.pdbx_description
1 polymer ?
#
loop_
_entity_poly.entity_id
_entity_poly.type
_entity_poly.pdbx_seq_one_letter_code
_entity_poly.pdbx_strand_id
1 'polypeptide(L)'
;MPTAKLPTRRVVKPWGVRALPPPFVPDSDERIGEIWFEPPPGCPLLVKYLFTSERLSIQVHPDDRQARARGLAAGKEECWYILAAEPGAQLGIGTVRPLDGDAMKSAAQSGALEQLMQWHDVAAGMFFHIPAGTVHAIGGGVTLIEIQQNSDVTYRLYDYGRPRALHLEDGAAVARAVPMPIQLQQMIDPNKSTSLLDSDHLGVAHVVGNNLAPLADLGSDMMLVPLAGPLTVDNVVAVPGECLWSTGAAVITAGDDARFLAGWFKG
;
A
#
# COMPACT_ATOMS: atom_id res chain seq x y z
N MET A 1 10.19 -15.31 17.05
CA MET A 1 8.89 -15.95 17.39
C MET A 1 8.53 -16.88 16.25
N PRO A 2 7.86 -18.03 16.47
CA PRO A 2 7.44 -18.84 15.33
C PRO A 2 6.50 -18.05 14.42
N THR A 3 6.49 -18.40 13.15
CA THR A 3 5.54 -17.88 12.16
C THR A 3 4.11 -17.95 12.69
N ALA A 4 3.30 -16.93 12.43
CA ALA A 4 1.90 -16.89 12.83
C ALA A 4 1.02 -16.23 11.75
N LYS A 5 -0.25 -16.62 11.69
CA LYS A 5 -1.27 -15.94 10.89
C LYS A 5 -1.74 -14.69 11.62
N LEU A 6 -1.78 -13.56 10.92
CA LEU A 6 -2.19 -12.30 11.50
C LEU A 6 -3.72 -12.17 11.53
N PRO A 7 -4.30 -11.67 12.63
CA PRO A 7 -5.73 -11.37 12.67
C PRO A 7 -6.06 -10.21 11.74
N THR A 8 -7.30 -10.21 11.24
CA THR A 8 -7.79 -9.19 10.32
C THR A 8 -8.71 -8.20 11.01
N ARG A 9 -8.53 -6.90 10.74
CA ARG A 9 -9.46 -5.85 11.15
C ARG A 9 -10.11 -5.20 9.92
N ARG A 10 -11.44 -5.27 9.84
CA ARG A 10 -12.24 -4.58 8.81
C ARG A 10 -12.42 -3.11 9.18
N VAL A 11 -12.25 -2.22 8.21
CA VAL A 11 -12.38 -0.77 8.43
C VAL A 11 -13.38 -0.18 7.45
N VAL A 12 -14.46 0.37 8.00
CA VAL A 12 -15.49 1.08 7.25
C VAL A 12 -14.92 2.40 6.75
N LYS A 13 -15.15 2.71 5.47
CA LYS A 13 -14.70 3.95 4.85
C LYS A 13 -15.78 4.52 3.94
N PRO A 14 -15.84 5.86 3.78
CA PRO A 14 -16.81 6.49 2.89
C PRO A 14 -16.64 6.08 1.42
N TRP A 15 -15.47 5.58 1.03
CA TRP A 15 -15.15 5.12 -0.33
C TRP A 15 -15.15 3.59 -0.46
N GLY A 16 -15.46 2.86 0.61
CA GLY A 16 -15.42 1.40 0.62
C GLY A 16 -16.49 0.74 -0.24
N VAL A 17 -16.40 -0.58 -0.41
CA VAL A 17 -17.36 -1.39 -1.17
C VAL A 17 -18.30 -2.14 -0.22
N ARG A 18 -19.50 -2.49 -0.71
CA ARG A 18 -20.41 -3.40 0.00
C ARG A 18 -20.20 -4.86 -0.41
N ALA A 19 -19.92 -5.08 -1.69
CA ALA A 19 -19.55 -6.39 -2.21
C ALA A 19 -18.03 -6.54 -2.15
N LEU A 20 -17.53 -7.24 -1.14
CA LEU A 20 -16.11 -7.58 -1.05
C LEU A 20 -15.74 -8.62 -2.11
N PRO A 21 -14.60 -8.46 -2.82
CA PRO A 21 -14.14 -9.47 -3.75
C PRO A 21 -13.62 -10.71 -3.00
N PRO A 22 -13.70 -11.91 -3.61
CA PRO A 22 -13.10 -13.10 -3.05
C PRO A 22 -11.62 -12.89 -2.67
N PRO A 23 -11.15 -13.52 -1.59
CA PRO A 23 -11.86 -14.49 -0.76
C PRO A 23 -12.63 -13.85 0.40
N PHE A 24 -12.67 -12.53 0.48
CA PHE A 24 -13.41 -11.83 1.52
C PHE A 24 -14.91 -11.86 1.22
N VAL A 25 -15.70 -12.12 2.25
CA VAL A 25 -17.16 -12.10 2.17
C VAL A 25 -17.71 -10.97 3.03
N PRO A 26 -18.76 -10.25 2.61
CA PRO A 26 -19.42 -9.28 3.45
C PRO A 26 -20.04 -9.97 4.68
N ASP A 27 -19.91 -9.34 5.84
CA ASP A 27 -20.49 -9.77 7.12
C ASP A 27 -21.49 -8.74 7.68
N SER A 28 -21.59 -7.58 7.04
CA SER A 28 -22.55 -6.51 7.30
C SER A 28 -22.88 -5.77 5.99
N ASP A 29 -23.86 -4.87 6.04
CA ASP A 29 -24.15 -3.97 4.93
C ASP A 29 -23.17 -2.80 4.83
N GLU A 30 -22.17 -2.68 5.71
CA GLU A 30 -21.28 -1.53 5.75
C GLU A 30 -20.35 -1.46 4.53
N ARG A 31 -19.88 -0.24 4.22
CA ARG A 31 -18.90 -0.01 3.15
C ARG A 31 -17.49 -0.27 3.68
N ILE A 32 -16.96 -1.47 3.47
CA ILE A 32 -15.61 -1.83 3.87
C ILE A 32 -14.62 -1.25 2.87
N GLY A 33 -13.74 -0.37 3.33
CA GLY A 33 -12.67 0.19 2.49
C GLY A 33 -11.34 -0.53 2.67
N GLU A 34 -11.05 -0.99 3.89
CA GLU A 34 -9.76 -1.58 4.20
C GLU A 34 -9.94 -2.86 5.02
N ILE A 35 -9.08 -3.85 4.80
CA ILE A 35 -8.84 -4.96 5.71
C ILE A 35 -7.37 -4.91 6.11
N TRP A 36 -7.11 -4.75 7.40
CA TRP A 36 -5.76 -4.64 7.96
C TRP A 36 -5.36 -6.00 8.51
N PHE A 37 -4.13 -6.44 8.25
CA PHE A 37 -3.53 -7.52 9.02
C PHE A 37 -2.86 -6.91 10.25
N GLU A 38 -3.42 -7.14 11.43
CA GLU A 38 -2.94 -6.50 12.65
C GLU A 38 -1.57 -7.08 13.02
N PRO A 39 -0.49 -6.28 12.92
CA PRO A 39 0.85 -6.79 13.14
C PRO A 39 1.12 -6.90 14.66
N PRO A 40 2.13 -7.68 15.08
CA PRO A 40 2.51 -7.73 16.48
C PRO A 40 2.98 -6.34 16.98
N PRO A 41 2.85 -6.06 18.29
CA PRO A 41 3.29 -4.79 18.86
C PRO A 41 4.73 -4.43 18.49
N GLY A 42 4.96 -3.20 18.02
CA GLY A 42 6.28 -2.73 17.61
C GLY A 42 6.74 -3.15 16.22
N CYS A 43 5.95 -3.93 15.49
CA CYS A 43 6.24 -4.24 14.08
C CYS A 43 6.24 -2.95 13.23
N PRO A 44 7.31 -2.69 12.46
CA PRO A 44 7.43 -1.48 11.64
C PRO A 44 6.67 -1.56 10.32
N LEU A 45 5.97 -2.67 10.03
CA LEU A 45 5.21 -2.88 8.80
C LEU A 45 3.71 -3.02 9.08
N LEU A 46 2.92 -2.59 8.09
CA LEU A 46 1.50 -2.87 8.03
C LEU A 46 1.13 -3.25 6.60
N VAL A 47 0.39 -4.35 6.48
CA VAL A 47 -0.19 -4.82 5.21
C VAL A 47 -1.69 -4.65 5.27
N LYS A 48 -2.27 -4.15 4.18
CA LYS A 48 -3.72 -4.00 4.04
C LYS A 48 -4.19 -4.46 2.67
N TYR A 49 -5.44 -4.88 2.60
CA TYR A 49 -6.22 -4.87 1.36
C TYR A 49 -7.06 -3.60 1.33
N LEU A 50 -7.12 -2.94 0.18
CA LEU A 50 -7.99 -1.79 -0.06
C LEU A 50 -9.00 -2.11 -1.16
N PHE A 51 -10.24 -1.68 -0.95
CA PHE A 51 -11.37 -1.86 -1.88
C PHE A 51 -12.07 -0.52 -2.09
N THR A 52 -12.01 0.02 -3.30
CA THR A 52 -12.50 1.37 -3.56
C THR A 52 -13.67 1.36 -4.55
N SER A 53 -14.75 2.03 -4.19
CA SER A 53 -15.85 2.38 -5.11
C SER A 53 -15.87 3.88 -5.45
N GLU A 54 -15.13 4.68 -4.69
CA GLU A 54 -14.96 6.11 -4.90
C GLU A 54 -13.49 6.49 -4.70
N ARG A 55 -13.11 7.69 -5.14
CA ARG A 55 -11.77 8.23 -4.91
C ARG A 55 -11.52 8.44 -3.41
N LEU A 56 -10.35 8.02 -2.95
CA LEU A 56 -9.77 8.44 -1.68
C LEU A 56 -9.33 9.90 -1.77
N SER A 57 -9.19 10.54 -0.61
CA SER A 57 -8.64 11.89 -0.53
C SER A 57 -7.27 11.97 -1.21
N ILE A 58 -7.00 13.11 -1.85
CA ILE A 58 -5.65 13.47 -2.26
C ILE A 58 -4.88 13.79 -0.98
N GLN A 59 -3.75 13.11 -0.80
CA GLN A 59 -3.01 13.11 0.45
C GLN A 59 -1.50 13.02 0.21
N VAL A 60 -0.74 13.24 1.29
CA VAL A 60 0.70 13.11 1.32
C VAL A 60 1.15 12.66 2.70
N HIS A 61 2.27 11.95 2.74
CA HIS A 61 2.89 11.43 3.95
C HIS A 61 4.27 12.05 4.18
N PRO A 62 4.64 12.41 5.42
CA PRO A 62 5.99 12.87 5.72
C PRO A 62 7.02 11.74 5.67
N ASP A 63 8.28 12.09 5.45
CA ASP A 63 9.41 11.21 5.75
C ASP A 63 9.66 11.13 7.26
N ASP A 64 10.56 10.23 7.68
CA ASP A 64 10.91 10.02 9.08
C ASP A 64 11.43 11.29 9.80
N ARG A 65 12.24 12.10 9.11
CA ARG A 65 12.79 13.34 9.68
C ARG A 65 11.69 14.37 9.89
N GLN A 66 10.83 14.55 8.90
CA GLN A 66 9.69 15.47 8.91
C GLN A 66 8.63 15.04 9.94
N ALA A 67 8.41 13.73 10.10
CA ALA A 67 7.52 13.16 11.10
C ALA A 67 8.04 13.40 12.52
N ARG A 68 9.31 13.10 12.79
CA ARG A 68 9.95 13.34 14.10
C ARG A 68 9.97 14.82 14.48
N ALA A 69 10.19 15.71 13.52
CA ALA A 69 10.10 17.16 13.74
C ALA A 69 8.69 17.61 14.20
N ARG A 70 7.66 16.78 14.00
CA ARG A 70 6.27 17.00 14.43
C ARG A 70 5.85 16.10 15.60
N GLY A 71 6.80 15.45 16.26
CA GLY A 71 6.55 14.59 17.42
C GLY A 71 5.94 13.23 17.07
N LEU A 72 5.99 12.81 15.80
CA LEU A 72 5.54 11.49 15.37
C LEU A 72 6.69 10.48 15.41
N ALA A 73 6.35 9.20 15.58
CA ALA A 73 7.35 8.14 15.70
C ALA A 73 8.11 7.85 14.39
N ALA A 74 7.38 7.83 13.27
CA ALA A 74 7.92 7.51 11.95
C ALA A 74 7.12 8.22 10.84
N GLY A 75 7.79 8.40 9.70
CA GLY A 75 7.16 8.78 8.44
C GLY A 75 6.33 7.65 7.87
N LYS A 76 5.95 7.79 6.60
CA LYS A 76 5.20 6.74 5.93
C LYS A 76 5.54 6.69 4.43
N GLU A 77 6.40 5.74 4.11
CA GLU A 77 6.54 5.16 2.78
C GLU A 77 5.56 3.98 2.61
N GLU A 78 5.05 3.82 1.39
CA GLU A 78 4.15 2.72 1.04
C GLU A 78 4.38 2.23 -0.40
N CYS A 79 3.78 1.09 -0.73
CA CYS A 79 3.71 0.57 -2.08
C CYS A 79 2.39 -0.18 -2.27
N TRP A 80 1.98 -0.29 -3.54
CA TRP A 80 0.69 -0.86 -3.91
C TRP A 80 0.86 -1.92 -5.00
N TYR A 81 0.29 -3.10 -4.77
CA TYR A 81 0.12 -4.15 -5.76
C TYR A 81 -1.35 -4.19 -6.20
N ILE A 82 -1.64 -3.97 -7.47
CA ILE A 82 -3.00 -3.96 -8.01
C ILE A 82 -3.48 -5.39 -8.23
N LEU A 83 -4.55 -5.75 -7.51
CA LEU A 83 -5.20 -7.06 -7.64
C LEU A 83 -6.26 -7.05 -8.75
N ALA A 84 -7.04 -5.96 -8.82
CA ALA A 84 -8.08 -5.78 -9.82
C ALA A 84 -8.37 -4.30 -10.05
N ALA A 85 -8.85 -3.98 -11.25
CA ALA A 85 -9.20 -2.64 -11.67
C ALA A 85 -10.45 -2.70 -12.55
N GLU A 86 -11.47 -1.90 -12.24
CA GLU A 86 -12.62 -1.67 -13.11
C GLU A 86 -12.21 -0.82 -14.34
N PRO A 87 -12.97 -0.87 -15.45
CA PRO A 87 -12.70 0.00 -16.60
C PRO A 87 -12.63 1.49 -16.21
N GLY A 88 -11.51 2.13 -16.52
CA GLY A 88 -11.25 3.54 -16.19
C GLY A 88 -10.81 3.79 -14.75
N ALA A 89 -10.52 2.74 -13.98
CA ALA A 89 -9.91 2.88 -12.66
C ALA A 89 -8.48 3.42 -12.78
N GLN A 90 -8.13 4.36 -11.89
CA GLN A 90 -6.88 5.11 -11.95
C GLN A 90 -6.28 5.31 -10.56
N LEU A 91 -4.97 5.54 -10.51
CA LEU A 91 -4.27 6.10 -9.35
C LEU A 91 -3.78 7.50 -9.66
N GLY A 92 -4.01 8.44 -8.74
CA GLY A 92 -3.37 9.75 -8.81
C GLY A 92 -2.03 9.66 -8.11
N ILE A 93 -0.91 9.80 -8.82
CA ILE A 93 0.44 9.75 -8.22
C ILE A 93 1.30 10.83 -8.84
N GLY A 94 1.73 11.77 -8.00
CA GLY A 94 2.40 12.98 -8.44
C GLY A 94 1.43 13.98 -9.07
N THR A 95 2.00 15.10 -9.52
CA THR A 95 1.26 16.18 -10.20
C THR A 95 1.72 16.30 -11.64
N VAL A 96 0.85 16.75 -12.55
CA VAL A 96 1.15 16.87 -13.99
C VAL A 96 2.31 17.83 -14.30
N ARG A 97 2.67 18.67 -13.32
CA ARG A 97 3.81 19.59 -13.34
C ARG A 97 4.26 19.89 -11.91
N PRO A 98 5.48 20.41 -11.70
CA PRO A 98 5.91 20.89 -10.39
C PRO A 98 4.96 21.96 -9.81
N LEU A 99 4.64 21.83 -8.53
CA LEU A 99 3.91 22.83 -7.73
C LEU A 99 4.71 23.16 -6.46
N ASP A 100 4.77 24.43 -6.09
CA ASP A 100 5.22 24.84 -4.77
C ASP A 100 4.10 24.71 -3.73
N GLY A 101 4.45 24.95 -2.46
CA GLY A 101 3.52 24.81 -1.34
C GLY A 101 2.31 25.74 -1.43
N ASP A 102 2.49 26.99 -1.86
CA ASP A 102 1.39 27.96 -1.94
C ASP A 102 0.43 27.63 -3.09
N ALA A 103 0.94 27.26 -4.26
CA ALA A 103 0.14 26.78 -5.38
C ALA A 103 -0.64 25.52 -5.01
N MET A 104 -0.03 24.58 -4.28
CA MET A 104 -0.69 23.37 -3.82
C MET A 104 -1.82 23.67 -2.83
N LYS A 105 -1.59 24.55 -1.84
CA LYS A 105 -2.62 24.96 -0.88
C LYS A 105 -3.80 25.65 -1.58
N SER A 106 -3.52 26.57 -2.49
CA SER A 106 -4.56 27.27 -3.26
C SER A 106 -5.37 26.30 -4.13
N ALA A 107 -4.69 25.36 -4.81
CA ALA A 107 -5.34 24.33 -5.61
C ALA A 107 -6.18 23.36 -4.75
N ALA A 108 -5.70 23.00 -3.56
CA ALA A 108 -6.41 22.15 -2.61
C ALA A 108 -7.70 22.82 -2.11
N GLN A 109 -7.64 24.11 -1.75
CA GLN A 109 -8.78 24.88 -1.25
C GLN A 109 -9.86 25.09 -2.32
N SER A 110 -9.44 25.35 -3.56
CA SER A 110 -10.36 25.54 -4.69
C SER A 110 -10.87 24.22 -5.30
N GLY A 111 -10.29 23.09 -4.93
CA GLY A 111 -10.54 21.78 -5.54
C GLY A 111 -9.83 21.55 -6.88
N ALA A 112 -9.11 22.55 -7.40
CA ALA A 112 -8.33 22.43 -8.63
C ALA A 112 -7.19 21.40 -8.54
N LEU A 113 -6.79 21.00 -7.33
CA LEU A 113 -5.74 20.00 -7.13
C LEU A 113 -6.06 18.67 -7.83
N GLU A 114 -7.34 18.27 -7.91
CA GLU A 114 -7.75 17.05 -8.63
C GLU A 114 -7.32 17.04 -10.09
N GLN A 115 -7.41 18.19 -10.78
CA GLN A 115 -7.03 18.34 -12.18
C GLN A 115 -5.51 18.45 -12.36
N LEU A 116 -4.80 18.79 -11.29
CA LEU A 116 -3.34 18.88 -11.27
C LEU A 116 -2.69 17.55 -10.90
N MET A 117 -3.45 16.56 -10.43
CA MET A 117 -2.95 15.21 -10.21
C MET A 117 -2.61 14.54 -11.53
N GLN A 118 -1.50 13.81 -11.55
CA GLN A 118 -1.19 12.90 -12.64
C GLN A 118 -1.92 11.58 -12.39
N TRP A 119 -2.96 11.32 -13.17
CA TRP A 119 -3.74 10.09 -13.12
C TRP A 119 -3.14 9.02 -14.04
N HIS A 120 -2.93 7.82 -13.49
CA HIS A 120 -2.37 6.66 -14.17
C HIS A 120 -3.44 5.57 -14.25
N ASP A 121 -3.71 5.09 -15.45
CA ASP A 121 -4.57 3.91 -15.63
C ASP A 121 -3.92 2.69 -14.98
N VAL A 122 -4.74 1.86 -14.33
CA VAL A 122 -4.23 0.68 -13.63
C VAL A 122 -4.88 -0.62 -14.12
N ALA A 123 -4.10 -1.69 -14.02
CA ALA A 123 -4.52 -3.05 -14.32
C ALA A 123 -3.94 -4.00 -13.27
N ALA A 124 -4.56 -5.18 -13.13
CA ALA A 124 -4.06 -6.23 -12.26
C ALA A 124 -2.60 -6.61 -12.59
N GLY A 125 -1.78 -6.82 -11.56
CA GLY A 125 -0.36 -7.13 -11.70
C GLY A 125 0.56 -5.91 -11.79
N MET A 126 0.02 -4.69 -11.83
CA MET A 126 0.84 -3.49 -11.69
C MET A 126 1.28 -3.28 -10.25
N PHE A 127 2.49 -2.75 -10.08
CA PHE A 127 3.07 -2.39 -8.79
C PHE A 127 3.56 -0.95 -8.82
N PHE A 128 3.29 -0.22 -7.74
CA PHE A 128 3.66 1.17 -7.56
C PHE A 128 4.40 1.36 -6.23
N HIS A 129 5.51 2.08 -6.28
CA HIS A 129 6.21 2.56 -5.10
C HIS A 129 5.82 4.02 -4.83
N ILE A 130 5.45 4.32 -3.58
CA ILE A 130 5.02 5.64 -3.13
C ILE A 130 5.99 6.12 -2.04
N PRO A 131 7.10 6.77 -2.42
CA PRO A 131 8.01 7.39 -1.47
C PRO A 131 7.28 8.44 -0.63
N ALA A 132 7.73 8.63 0.61
CA ALA A 132 7.28 9.74 1.44
C ALA A 132 7.45 11.09 0.70
N GLY A 133 6.52 12.01 0.96
CA GLY A 133 6.38 13.30 0.28
C GLY A 133 5.64 13.23 -1.06
N THR A 134 5.37 12.06 -1.61
CA THR A 134 4.61 11.93 -2.87
C THR A 134 3.14 12.31 -2.65
N VAL A 135 2.63 13.29 -3.41
CA VAL A 135 1.19 13.59 -3.44
C VAL A 135 0.48 12.49 -4.21
N HIS A 136 -0.51 11.85 -3.60
CA HIS A 136 -1.17 10.69 -4.19
C HIS A 136 -2.64 10.54 -3.77
N ALA A 137 -3.37 9.72 -4.51
CA ALA A 137 -4.75 9.31 -4.26
C ALA A 137 -5.04 7.98 -4.94
N ILE A 138 -5.82 7.11 -4.28
CA ILE A 138 -6.36 5.90 -4.92
C ILE A 138 -7.73 6.24 -5.51
N GLY A 139 -7.93 5.96 -6.80
CA GLY A 139 -9.21 6.16 -7.47
C GLY A 139 -10.28 5.15 -7.06
N GLY A 140 -11.50 5.31 -7.58
CA GLY A 140 -12.56 4.30 -7.43
C GLY A 140 -12.36 3.12 -8.39
N GLY A 141 -12.95 1.98 -8.06
CA GLY A 141 -12.89 0.75 -8.87
C GLY A 141 -11.57 0.00 -8.76
N VAL A 142 -10.79 0.21 -7.68
CA VAL A 142 -9.48 -0.44 -7.48
C VAL A 142 -9.55 -1.39 -6.30
N THR A 143 -9.02 -2.61 -6.50
CA THR A 143 -8.66 -3.52 -5.40
C THR A 143 -7.15 -3.69 -5.40
N LEU A 144 -6.50 -3.43 -4.26
CA LEU A 144 -5.04 -3.50 -4.15
C LEU A 144 -4.59 -4.02 -2.78
N ILE A 145 -3.34 -4.49 -2.72
CA ILE A 145 -2.60 -4.71 -1.48
C ILE A 145 -1.69 -3.52 -1.26
N GLU A 146 -1.75 -2.93 -0.07
CA GLU A 146 -0.84 -1.89 0.40
C GLU A 146 0.14 -2.50 1.40
N ILE A 147 1.44 -2.33 1.16
CA ILE A 147 2.50 -2.62 2.12
C ILE A 147 3.14 -1.28 2.47
N GLN A 148 3.15 -0.94 3.76
CA GLN A 148 3.60 0.37 4.24
C GLN A 148 4.40 0.26 5.53
N GLN A 149 5.14 1.32 5.85
CA GLN A 149 5.57 1.55 7.23
C GLN A 149 4.33 1.57 8.15
N ASN A 150 4.46 1.03 9.36
CA ASN A 150 3.41 1.03 10.37
C ASN A 150 3.29 2.41 11.04
N SER A 151 2.78 3.37 10.28
CA SER A 151 2.50 4.74 10.70
C SER A 151 1.14 5.17 10.18
N ASP A 152 0.35 5.81 11.04
CA ASP A 152 -1.01 6.29 10.73
C ASP A 152 -1.03 7.76 10.27
N VAL A 153 0.15 8.35 10.02
CA VAL A 153 0.26 9.75 9.61
C VAL A 153 -0.27 9.96 8.19
N THR A 154 -1.25 10.86 8.04
CA THR A 154 -1.81 11.24 6.74
C THR A 154 -2.14 12.73 6.71
N TYR A 155 -1.51 13.48 5.81
CA TYR A 155 -1.90 14.86 5.54
C TYR A 155 -2.85 14.91 4.36
N ARG A 156 -4.12 15.22 4.66
CA ARG A 156 -5.17 15.28 3.66
C ARG A 156 -5.15 16.65 2.99
N LEU A 157 -4.97 16.68 1.68
CA LEU A 157 -4.94 17.90 0.89
C LEU A 157 -6.32 18.23 0.33
N TYR A 158 -7.02 17.24 -0.24
CA TYR A 158 -8.34 17.46 -0.82
C TYR A 158 -9.23 16.22 -0.68
N ASP A 159 -10.52 16.43 -0.46
CA ASP A 159 -11.46 15.34 -0.16
C ASP A 159 -12.83 15.46 -0.84
N TYR A 160 -12.88 16.13 -1.99
CA TYR A 160 -14.10 16.24 -2.81
C TYR A 160 -15.31 16.78 -2.03
N GLY A 161 -15.08 17.71 -1.10
CA GLY A 161 -16.13 18.35 -0.28
C GLY A 161 -16.65 17.50 0.89
N ARG A 162 -16.11 16.29 1.14
CA ARG A 162 -16.49 15.49 2.31
C ARG A 162 -16.05 16.20 3.61
N PRO A 163 -16.83 16.13 4.71
CA PRO A 163 -16.60 16.89 5.93
C PRO A 163 -15.50 16.26 6.81
N ARG A 164 -14.32 16.03 6.25
CA ARG A 164 -13.13 15.54 6.96
C ARG A 164 -12.07 16.64 7.01
N ALA A 165 -11.31 16.67 8.09
CA ALA A 165 -10.24 17.64 8.26
C ALA A 165 -9.20 17.54 7.12
N LEU A 166 -8.79 18.71 6.63
CA LEU A 166 -7.65 18.89 5.73
C LEU A 166 -6.45 19.37 6.55
N HIS A 167 -5.25 19.01 6.09
CA HIS A 167 -3.98 19.30 6.76
C HIS A 167 -3.07 20.08 5.79
N LEU A 168 -3.53 21.24 5.33
CA LEU A 168 -2.93 21.94 4.18
C LEU A 168 -1.52 22.47 4.46
N GLU A 169 -1.29 23.04 5.64
CA GLU A 169 0.03 23.56 6.01
C GLU A 169 1.05 22.42 6.17
N ASP A 170 0.70 21.38 6.93
CA ASP A 170 1.58 20.22 7.10
C ASP A 170 1.82 19.48 5.79
N GLY A 171 0.76 19.26 5.01
CA GLY A 171 0.84 18.58 3.72
C GLY A 171 1.72 19.34 2.73
N ALA A 172 1.53 20.65 2.58
CA ALA A 172 2.35 21.47 1.71
C ALA A 172 3.82 21.52 2.14
N ALA A 173 4.08 21.49 3.46
CA ALA A 173 5.44 21.51 4.00
C ALA A 173 6.24 20.22 3.75
N VAL A 174 5.57 19.10 3.48
CA VAL A 174 6.24 17.80 3.25
C VAL A 174 6.10 17.29 1.82
N ALA A 175 5.22 17.91 1.03
CA ALA A 175 4.94 17.45 -0.30
C ALA A 175 6.03 17.78 -1.31
N ARG A 176 6.37 16.77 -2.11
CA ARG A 176 7.11 16.85 -3.35
C ARG A 176 6.12 16.69 -4.51
N ALA A 177 5.42 17.77 -4.85
CA ALA A 177 4.45 17.78 -5.95
C ALA A 177 5.16 17.97 -7.29
N VAL A 178 5.57 16.85 -7.87
CA VAL A 178 6.17 16.74 -9.21
C VAL A 178 5.57 15.54 -9.94
N PRO A 179 5.74 15.44 -11.26
CA PRO A 179 5.36 14.23 -11.99
C PRO A 179 6.05 12.98 -11.43
N MET A 180 5.33 11.87 -11.39
CA MET A 180 5.86 10.60 -10.92
C MET A 180 6.95 10.08 -11.88
N PRO A 181 8.16 9.73 -11.39
CA PRO A 181 9.15 9.02 -12.19
C PRO A 181 8.64 7.65 -12.65
N ILE A 182 8.91 7.29 -13.91
CA ILE A 182 8.45 6.02 -14.50
C ILE A 182 9.00 4.79 -13.77
N GLN A 183 10.15 4.92 -13.11
CA GLN A 183 10.80 3.85 -12.36
C GLN A 183 10.04 3.43 -11.10
N LEU A 184 9.10 4.26 -10.64
CA LEU A 184 8.27 3.94 -9.48
C LEU A 184 7.06 3.05 -9.84
N GLN A 185 6.94 2.63 -11.10
CA GLN A 185 5.92 1.68 -11.53
C GLN A 185 6.51 0.55 -12.37
N GLN A 186 5.90 -0.62 -12.26
CA GLN A 186 6.24 -1.78 -13.09
C GLN A 186 5.03 -2.70 -13.26
N MET A 187 4.99 -3.41 -14.39
CA MET A 187 4.10 -4.57 -14.58
C MET A 187 4.86 -5.82 -14.13
N ILE A 188 4.27 -6.58 -13.21
CA ILE A 188 4.89 -7.79 -12.68
C ILE A 188 4.63 -8.95 -13.65
N ASP A 189 5.67 -9.73 -13.95
CA ASP A 189 5.51 -11.03 -14.58
C ASP A 189 5.02 -12.03 -13.51
N PRO A 190 3.76 -12.52 -13.60
CA PRO A 190 3.19 -13.39 -12.58
C PRO A 190 3.91 -14.75 -12.52
N ASN A 191 4.74 -15.11 -13.50
CA ASN A 191 5.44 -16.39 -13.54
C ASN A 191 6.90 -16.29 -13.10
N LYS A 192 7.34 -15.11 -12.64
CA LYS A 192 8.74 -14.88 -12.27
C LYS A 192 8.89 -14.27 -10.89
N SER A 193 9.64 -14.96 -10.02
CA SER A 193 10.10 -14.39 -8.75
C SER A 193 11.01 -13.19 -9.01
N THR A 194 10.68 -12.05 -8.41
CA THR A 194 11.31 -10.75 -8.68
C THR A 194 11.36 -9.90 -7.42
N SER A 195 12.50 -9.27 -7.13
CA SER A 195 12.55 -8.18 -6.15
C SER A 195 11.88 -6.95 -6.77
N LEU A 196 10.81 -6.48 -6.15
CA LEU A 196 9.97 -5.39 -6.66
C LEU A 196 10.42 -4.03 -6.13
N LEU A 197 10.84 -4.00 -4.87
CA LEU A 197 11.22 -2.78 -4.17
C LEU A 197 12.40 -3.07 -3.24
N ASP A 198 13.37 -2.16 -3.26
CA ASP A 198 14.47 -2.09 -2.32
C ASP A 198 14.72 -0.61 -1.99
N SER A 199 13.88 -0.04 -1.13
CA SER A 199 14.01 1.35 -0.65
C SER A 199 14.84 1.42 0.64
N ASP A 200 14.91 2.60 1.24
CA ASP A 200 15.55 2.78 2.54
C ASP A 200 14.79 2.03 3.65
N HIS A 201 13.46 2.03 3.61
CA HIS A 201 12.62 1.45 4.67
C HIS A 201 12.01 0.10 4.32
N LEU A 202 11.64 -0.13 3.06
CA LEU A 202 10.86 -1.28 2.62
C LEU A 202 11.63 -2.10 1.59
N GLY A 203 11.60 -3.42 1.79
CA GLY A 203 11.87 -4.38 0.73
C GLY A 203 10.60 -5.16 0.42
N VAL A 204 10.34 -5.38 -0.87
CA VAL A 204 9.18 -6.16 -1.33
C VAL A 204 9.60 -7.07 -2.47
N ALA A 205 9.19 -8.33 -2.41
CA ALA A 205 9.37 -9.30 -3.48
C ALA A 205 8.05 -9.95 -3.88
N HIS A 206 7.93 -10.24 -5.17
CA HIS A 206 6.96 -11.19 -5.70
C HIS A 206 7.66 -12.55 -5.85
N VAL A 207 7.05 -13.61 -5.36
CA VAL A 207 7.62 -14.95 -5.38
C VAL A 207 6.65 -15.95 -6.00
N VAL A 208 7.18 -16.81 -6.87
CA VAL A 208 6.44 -17.87 -7.56
C VAL A 208 6.98 -19.23 -7.14
N GLY A 209 6.08 -20.07 -6.63
CA GLY A 209 6.39 -21.38 -6.08
C GLY A 209 7.57 -21.36 -5.10
N ASN A 210 8.48 -22.30 -5.26
CA ASN A 210 9.67 -22.43 -4.41
C ASN A 210 10.89 -21.65 -4.94
N ASN A 211 10.72 -20.77 -5.93
CA ASN A 211 11.83 -19.93 -6.39
C ASN A 211 12.03 -18.74 -5.44
N LEU A 212 12.67 -19.01 -4.30
CA LEU A 212 12.93 -18.05 -3.23
C LEU A 212 14.12 -17.12 -3.48
N ALA A 213 14.67 -17.06 -4.71
CA ALA A 213 15.84 -16.26 -5.02
C ALA A 213 15.76 -14.78 -4.58
N PRO A 214 14.62 -14.06 -4.69
CA PRO A 214 14.50 -12.69 -4.18
C PRO A 214 14.59 -12.56 -2.66
N LEU A 215 14.40 -13.66 -1.93
CA LEU A 215 14.45 -13.74 -0.46
C LEU A 215 15.72 -14.45 0.03
N ALA A 216 16.64 -14.77 -0.87
CA ALA A 216 17.88 -15.44 -0.51
C ALA A 216 18.65 -14.59 0.50
N ASP A 217 19.13 -15.25 1.56
CA ASP A 217 19.89 -14.64 2.66
C ASP A 217 19.13 -13.55 3.44
N LEU A 218 17.81 -13.42 3.22
CA LEU A 218 16.98 -12.49 3.99
C LEU A 218 16.79 -13.03 5.42
N GLY A 219 17.57 -12.47 6.35
CA GLY A 219 17.48 -12.76 7.79
C GLY A 219 16.53 -11.84 8.56
N SER A 220 15.67 -11.11 7.86
CA SER A 220 14.75 -10.12 8.42
C SER A 220 13.37 -10.70 8.70
N ASP A 221 12.65 -10.06 9.60
CA ASP A 221 11.23 -10.35 9.81
C ASP A 221 10.41 -9.93 8.58
N MET A 222 9.39 -10.73 8.23
CA MET A 222 8.61 -10.60 7.00
C MET A 222 7.11 -10.73 7.25
N MET A 223 6.33 -9.98 6.47
CA MET A 223 4.92 -10.24 6.23
C MET A 223 4.75 -10.93 4.86
N LEU A 224 4.10 -12.09 4.83
CA LEU A 224 3.89 -12.87 3.60
C LEU A 224 2.40 -12.97 3.27
N VAL A 225 2.03 -12.55 2.06
CA VAL A 225 0.65 -12.44 1.59
C VAL A 225 0.45 -13.32 0.36
N PRO A 226 -0.26 -14.45 0.46
CA PRO A 226 -0.57 -15.26 -0.71
C PRO A 226 -1.46 -14.51 -1.69
N LEU A 227 -1.06 -14.52 -2.96
CA LEU A 227 -1.82 -14.01 -4.11
C LEU A 227 -2.59 -15.13 -4.80
N ALA A 228 -2.00 -16.33 -4.86
CA ALA A 228 -2.61 -17.53 -5.43
C ALA A 228 -2.03 -18.78 -4.76
N GLY A 229 -2.86 -19.81 -4.58
CA GLY A 229 -2.46 -21.07 -3.96
C GLY A 229 -2.10 -20.96 -2.47
N PRO A 230 -1.88 -22.10 -1.79
CA PRO A 230 -1.43 -22.12 -0.41
C PRO A 230 0.08 -21.84 -0.29
N LEU A 231 0.44 -21.11 0.76
CA LEU A 231 1.81 -20.86 1.22
C LEU A 231 1.98 -21.51 2.59
N THR A 232 3.04 -22.29 2.77
CA THR A 232 3.42 -22.85 4.08
C THR A 232 4.71 -22.18 4.56
N VAL A 233 4.72 -21.66 5.79
CA VAL A 233 5.92 -21.12 6.44
C VAL A 233 6.02 -21.68 7.86
N ASP A 234 7.12 -22.36 8.18
CA ASP A 234 7.35 -23.07 9.47
C ASP A 234 6.16 -23.92 9.96
N ASN A 235 5.49 -24.61 9.03
CA ASN A 235 4.28 -25.43 9.25
C ASN A 235 2.96 -24.65 9.41
N VAL A 236 2.95 -23.33 9.23
CA VAL A 236 1.72 -22.53 9.19
C VAL A 236 1.30 -22.30 7.75
N VAL A 237 0.06 -22.68 7.42
CA VAL A 237 -0.50 -22.51 6.08
C VAL A 237 -1.33 -21.22 6.00
N ALA A 238 -1.10 -20.44 4.94
CA ALA A 238 -1.93 -19.34 4.53
C ALA A 238 -2.41 -19.49 3.09
N VAL A 239 -3.60 -18.98 2.81
CA VAL A 239 -4.19 -18.87 1.46
C VAL A 239 -4.47 -17.40 1.12
N PRO A 240 -4.89 -17.04 -0.11
CA PRO A 240 -5.25 -15.65 -0.41
C PRO A 240 -6.24 -15.07 0.61
N GLY A 241 -6.13 -13.77 0.87
CA GLY A 241 -6.89 -13.08 1.93
C GLY A 241 -6.36 -13.27 3.35
N GLU A 242 -5.29 -14.05 3.53
CA GLU A 242 -4.59 -14.19 4.80
C GLU A 242 -3.18 -13.57 4.71
N CYS A 243 -2.55 -13.33 5.86
CA CYS A 243 -1.17 -12.86 5.94
C CYS A 243 -0.44 -13.59 7.06
N LEU A 244 0.79 -14.01 6.78
CA LEU A 244 1.70 -14.55 7.78
C LEU A 244 2.66 -13.47 8.25
N TRP A 245 3.00 -13.49 9.53
CA TRP A 245 4.17 -12.83 10.09
C TRP A 245 5.19 -13.91 10.43
N SER A 246 6.43 -13.73 9.96
CA SER A 246 7.53 -14.64 10.22
C SER A 246 8.76 -13.86 10.68
N THR A 247 9.53 -14.41 11.61
CA THR A 247 10.71 -13.71 12.14
C THR A 247 12.00 -14.45 11.79
N GLY A 248 13.01 -13.70 11.35
CA GLY A 248 14.30 -14.26 10.95
C GLY A 248 14.21 -15.27 9.80
N ALA A 249 15.12 -16.25 9.81
CA ALA A 249 15.13 -17.31 8.80
C ALA A 249 13.95 -18.26 8.99
N ALA A 250 13.13 -18.41 7.94
CA ALA A 250 11.94 -19.25 7.94
C ALA A 250 11.99 -20.29 6.81
N VAL A 251 11.42 -21.47 7.06
CA VAL A 251 11.27 -22.49 6.02
C VAL A 251 9.99 -22.23 5.24
N ILE A 252 10.15 -21.75 4.01
CA ILE A 252 9.05 -21.43 3.11
C ILE A 252 8.87 -22.57 2.11
N THR A 253 7.63 -23.01 1.92
CA THR A 253 7.25 -23.98 0.89
C THR A 253 5.93 -23.56 0.25
N ALA A 254 5.92 -23.50 -1.08
CA ALA A 254 4.74 -23.15 -1.86
C ALA A 254 4.59 -24.15 -3.02
N GLY A 255 3.36 -24.40 -3.48
CA GLY A 255 3.14 -25.19 -4.69
C GLY A 255 3.65 -24.46 -5.93
N ASP A 256 3.93 -25.18 -7.02
CA ASP A 256 4.57 -24.59 -8.21
C ASP A 256 3.81 -23.38 -8.80
N ASP A 257 2.47 -23.40 -8.74
CA ASP A 257 1.60 -22.31 -9.22
C ASP A 257 1.26 -21.26 -8.14
N ALA A 258 1.73 -21.45 -6.91
CA ALA A 258 1.47 -20.53 -5.82
C ALA A 258 2.27 -19.24 -6.02
N ARG A 259 1.66 -18.11 -5.66
CA ARG A 259 2.29 -16.79 -5.75
C ARG A 259 2.05 -16.04 -4.46
N PHE A 260 3.02 -15.28 -4.01
CA PHE A 260 2.88 -14.45 -2.82
C PHE A 260 3.74 -13.19 -2.90
N LEU A 261 3.32 -12.16 -2.16
CA LEU A 261 4.17 -11.02 -1.84
C LEU A 261 4.85 -11.29 -0.50
N ALA A 262 6.13 -10.90 -0.41
CA ALA A 262 6.86 -10.84 0.83
C ALA A 262 7.35 -9.41 1.04
N GLY A 263 6.99 -8.81 2.18
CA GLY A 263 7.43 -7.48 2.58
C GLY A 263 8.26 -7.54 3.85
N TRP A 264 9.37 -6.82 3.89
CA TRP A 264 10.23 -6.67 5.07
C TRP A 264 10.66 -5.21 5.27
N PHE A 265 11.09 -4.89 6.48
CA PHE A 265 11.58 -3.56 6.85
C PHE A 265 13.10 -3.57 6.91
N LYS A 266 13.75 -2.49 6.46
CA LYS A 266 15.21 -2.39 6.31
C LYS A 266 15.91 -1.47 7.33
N GLY A 267 15.18 -0.56 7.99
CA GLY A 267 15.75 0.34 9.01
C GLY A 267 16.03 1.74 8.48
#